data_AF-A0A918M5A1-F1
#
_entry.id   AF-A0A918M5A1-F1
#
_cell.length_a   1.000
_cell.length_b   1.000
_cell.length_c   1.000
_cell.angle_alpha   90.00
_cell.angle_beta   90.00
_cell.angle_gamma   90.00
#
_symmetry.space_group_name_H-M   'P 1'
#
loop_
_entity.id
_entity.type
_entity.pdbx_description
1 polymer ?
#
loop_
_entity_poly.entity_id
_entity_poly.type
_entity_poly.pdbx_seq_one_letter_code
_entity_poly.pdbx_strand_id
1 'polypeptide(L)'
;MTYTQRWQELLDLAPGPGALKHSGGPWTGASGTADELRVRAEGGRRSLATGHEGVGTAGAGLTSVASLRAVLASWEERLTAVRDECAQLTGALSKVAKELGETDTAVGHSFGGARPDGGNR
;
A
#
# COMPACT_ATOMS: atom_id res chain seq x y z
N MET A 1 -41.74 13.34 2.76
CA MET A 1 -40.42 12.80 3.13
C MET A 1 -40.01 13.38 4.47
N THR A 2 -39.89 12.54 5.49
CA THR A 2 -39.47 12.96 6.83
C THR A 2 -37.95 13.08 6.88
N TYR A 3 -37.46 14.01 7.69
CA TYR A 3 -36.04 14.35 7.81
C TYR A 3 -35.17 13.12 8.12
N THR A 4 -35.69 12.18 8.90
CA THR A 4 -35.04 10.91 9.25
C THR A 4 -34.81 9.99 8.06
N GLN A 5 -35.70 10.00 7.06
CA GLN A 5 -35.60 9.10 5.90
C GLN A 5 -34.43 9.48 4.96
N ARG A 6 -34.11 10.78 4.86
CA ARG A 6 -32.99 11.29 4.06
C ARG A 6 -31.61 10.96 4.64
N TRP A 7 -31.55 10.78 5.96
CA TRP A 7 -30.29 10.43 6.65
C TRP A 7 -29.99 8.93 6.61
N GLN A 8 -31.03 8.09 6.60
CA GLN A 8 -30.87 6.66 6.36
C GLN A 8 -30.29 6.39 4.96
N GLU A 9 -30.80 7.07 3.93
CA GLU A 9 -30.31 6.95 2.55
C GLU A 9 -28.84 7.38 2.39
N LEU A 10 -28.34 8.30 3.22
CA LEU A 10 -26.94 8.73 3.20
C LEU A 10 -25.99 7.75 3.92
N LEU A 11 -26.51 6.98 4.88
CA LEU A 11 -25.77 5.94 5.62
C LEU A 11 -25.77 4.60 4.87
N ASP A 12 -26.81 4.33 4.08
CA ASP A 12 -26.96 3.10 3.28
C ASP A 12 -26.22 3.14 1.92
N LEU A 13 -25.55 4.28 1.60
CA LEU A 13 -24.61 4.35 0.49
C LEU A 13 -23.34 3.58 0.87
N ALA A 14 -23.32 2.30 0.50
CA ALA A 14 -22.08 1.53 0.52
C ALA A 14 -20.99 2.31 -0.24
N PRO A 15 -19.77 2.45 0.32
CA PRO A 15 -18.67 3.04 -0.41
C PRO A 15 -18.46 2.24 -1.70
N GLY A 16 -18.54 2.93 -2.84
CA GLY A 16 -18.37 2.31 -4.15
C GLY A 16 -16.99 1.63 -4.29
N PRO A 17 -16.85 0.68 -5.22
CA PRO A 17 -15.60 -0.03 -5.50
C PRO A 17 -14.58 0.95 -6.10
N GLY A 18 -13.92 1.70 -5.22
CA GLY A 18 -13.07 2.83 -5.55
C GLY A 18 -12.81 3.67 -4.31
N ALA A 19 -12.56 3.02 -3.17
CA ALA A 19 -12.16 3.67 -1.93
C ALA A 19 -11.14 4.78 -2.24
N LEU A 20 -11.52 6.01 -1.89
CA LEU A 20 -10.79 7.22 -2.22
C LEU A 20 -9.33 7.08 -1.76
N LYS A 21 -8.39 7.18 -2.70
CA LYS A 21 -6.96 7.26 -2.42
C LYS A 21 -6.76 8.49 -1.52
N HIS A 22 -6.59 8.25 -0.23
CA HIS A 22 -6.31 9.28 0.77
C HIS A 22 -4.90 9.85 0.49
N SER A 23 -4.74 10.64 -0.57
CA SER A 23 -3.46 11.26 -0.91
C SER A 23 -3.23 12.43 0.03
N GLY A 24 -2.78 12.14 1.25
CA GLY A 24 -2.11 13.11 2.10
C GLY A 24 -0.79 13.50 1.46
N GLY A 25 -0.83 14.33 0.41
CA GLY A 25 0.35 14.89 -0.25
C GLY A 25 1.24 13.92 -1.06
N PRO A 26 2.18 14.48 -1.85
CA PRO A 26 3.08 13.73 -2.73
C PRO A 26 3.96 12.71 -1.99
N TRP A 27 4.37 12.97 -0.75
CA TRP A 27 5.26 12.06 -0.02
C TRP A 27 4.52 10.82 0.48
N THR A 28 3.28 10.97 0.97
CA THR A 28 2.43 9.81 1.30
C THR A 28 2.08 9.00 0.05
N GLY A 29 1.79 9.67 -1.07
CA GLY A 29 1.53 9.01 -2.35
C GLY A 29 2.71 8.19 -2.87
N ALA A 30 3.93 8.74 -2.79
CA ALA A 30 5.15 8.04 -3.14
C ALA A 30 5.43 6.88 -2.17
N SER A 31 5.22 7.07 -0.87
CA SER A 31 5.33 6.01 0.14
C SER A 31 4.39 4.84 -0.16
N GLY A 32 3.13 5.12 -0.54
CA GLY A 32 2.18 4.08 -0.92
C GLY A 32 2.61 3.31 -2.16
N THR A 33 3.15 4.02 -3.16
CA THR A 33 3.71 3.39 -4.37
C THR A 33 4.87 2.46 -4.03
N ALA A 34 5.79 2.89 -3.16
CA ALA A 34 6.89 2.05 -2.70
C ALA A 34 6.38 0.79 -1.98
N ASP A 35 5.36 0.92 -1.14
CA ASP A 35 4.77 -0.24 -0.45
C ASP A 35 4.13 -1.24 -1.42
N GLU A 36 3.39 -0.75 -2.42
CA GLU A 36 2.81 -1.60 -3.47
C GLU A 36 3.89 -2.36 -4.26
N LEU A 37 4.99 -1.68 -4.64
CA LEU A 37 6.12 -2.30 -5.33
C LEU A 37 6.78 -3.38 -4.47
N ARG A 38 6.99 -3.10 -3.17
CA ARG A 38 7.51 -4.06 -2.19
C ARG A 38 6.67 -5.33 -2.14
N VAL A 39 5.35 -5.18 -2.00
CA VAL A 39 4.42 -6.32 -1.92
C VAL A 39 4.43 -7.13 -3.23
N ARG A 40 4.40 -6.46 -4.39
CA ARG A 40 4.44 -7.14 -5.69
C ARG A 40 5.76 -7.86 -5.93
N ALA A 41 6.90 -7.27 -5.56
CA ALA A 41 8.20 -7.92 -5.66
C ALA A 41 8.25 -9.19 -4.80
N GLU A 42 7.79 -9.12 -3.55
CA GLU A 42 7.74 -10.31 -2.68
C GLU A 42 6.79 -11.39 -3.23
N GLY A 43 5.64 -10.99 -3.79
CA GLY A 43 4.71 -11.91 -4.44
C GLY A 43 5.32 -12.61 -5.65
N GLY A 44 5.93 -11.85 -6.58
CA GLY A 44 6.61 -12.42 -7.76
C GLY A 44 7.78 -13.33 -7.40
N ARG A 45 8.52 -13.01 -6.34
CA ARG A 45 9.58 -13.84 -5.78
C ARG A 45 9.05 -15.20 -5.33
N ARG A 46 8.03 -15.20 -4.48
CA ARG A 46 7.43 -16.43 -3.94
C ARG A 46 6.81 -17.31 -5.02
N SER A 47 6.06 -16.71 -5.96
CA SER A 47 5.39 -17.45 -7.02
C SER A 47 6.38 -18.24 -7.88
N LEU A 48 7.52 -17.64 -8.27
CA LEU A 48 8.51 -18.34 -9.08
C LEU A 48 9.29 -19.39 -8.27
N ALA A 49 9.57 -19.13 -7.00
CA ALA A 49 10.21 -20.09 -6.09
C ALA A 49 9.35 -21.35 -5.93
N THR A 50 8.06 -21.20 -5.62
CA THR A 50 7.11 -22.30 -5.51
C THR A 50 6.96 -23.05 -6.84
N GLY A 51 6.90 -22.33 -7.97
CA GLY A 51 6.86 -22.96 -9.29
C GLY A 51 8.10 -23.79 -9.66
N HIS A 52 9.21 -23.64 -8.93
CA HIS A 52 10.46 -24.37 -9.15
C HIS A 52 10.74 -25.49 -8.14
N GLU A 53 9.83 -25.73 -7.18
CA GLU A 53 9.95 -26.86 -6.27
C GLU A 53 10.00 -28.19 -7.06
N GLY A 54 10.99 -29.04 -6.78
CA GLY A 54 11.16 -30.35 -7.43
C GLY A 54 11.78 -30.36 -8.84
N VAL A 55 11.95 -29.21 -9.51
CA VAL A 55 12.49 -29.15 -10.88
C VAL A 55 13.87 -29.79 -10.98
N GLY A 56 14.73 -29.56 -10.00
CA GLY A 56 16.10 -30.01 -10.12
C GLY A 56 16.39 -31.45 -9.69
N THR A 57 15.45 -32.14 -9.05
CA THR A 57 15.52 -33.60 -8.88
C THR A 57 14.98 -34.31 -10.13
N ALA A 58 13.89 -33.80 -10.71
CA ALA A 58 13.27 -34.37 -11.90
C ALA A 58 14.12 -34.20 -13.18
N GLY A 59 14.95 -33.16 -13.23
CA GLY A 59 15.73 -32.81 -14.41
C GLY A 59 17.26 -32.91 -14.24
N ALA A 60 17.73 -33.75 -13.32
CA ALA A 60 19.16 -33.89 -13.06
C ALA A 60 19.95 -34.26 -14.35
N GLY A 61 21.07 -33.56 -14.58
CA GLY A 61 21.93 -33.76 -15.75
C GLY A 61 21.56 -32.96 -17.00
N LEU A 62 20.40 -32.28 -17.02
CA LEU A 62 20.02 -31.39 -18.12
C LEU A 62 20.63 -30.00 -17.92
N THR A 63 21.38 -29.51 -18.92
CA THR A 63 21.93 -28.15 -18.91
C THR A 63 20.84 -27.07 -18.77
N SER A 64 19.65 -27.31 -19.33
CA SER A 64 18.50 -26.40 -19.19
C SER A 64 18.08 -26.19 -17.73
N VAL A 65 18.21 -27.22 -16.88
CA VAL A 65 17.87 -27.15 -15.45
C VAL A 65 18.92 -26.36 -14.69
N ALA A 66 20.20 -26.48 -15.05
CA ALA A 66 21.25 -25.63 -14.49
C ALA A 66 20.99 -24.14 -14.83
N SER A 67 20.64 -23.84 -16.08
CA SER A 67 20.27 -22.48 -16.51
C SER A 67 19.04 -21.96 -15.77
N LEU A 68 17.98 -22.78 -15.62
CA LEU A 68 16.78 -22.41 -14.86
C LEU A 68 17.09 -22.08 -13.40
N ARG A 69 17.92 -22.89 -12.74
CA ARG A 69 18.35 -22.63 -11.35
C ARG A 69 19.14 -21.32 -11.22
N ALA A 70 20.03 -21.04 -12.16
CA ALA A 70 20.79 -19.79 -12.16
C ALA A 70 19.88 -18.57 -12.35
N VAL A 71 18.90 -18.67 -13.25
CA VAL A 71 17.89 -17.61 -13.45
C VAL A 71 17.03 -17.43 -12.21
N LEU A 72 16.58 -18.52 -11.56
CA LEU A 72 15.80 -18.45 -10.32
C LEU A 72 16.60 -17.76 -9.20
N ALA A 73 17.86 -18.14 -8.98
CA ALA A 73 18.70 -17.51 -7.95
C ALA A 73 18.87 -16.00 -8.21
N SER A 74 19.15 -15.61 -9.45
CA SER A 74 19.27 -14.20 -9.83
C SER A 74 17.93 -13.44 -9.70
N TRP A 75 16.80 -14.09 -9.96
CA TRP A 75 15.48 -13.51 -9.76
C TRP A 75 15.18 -13.27 -8.28
N GLU A 76 15.45 -14.26 -7.43
CA GLU A 76 15.24 -14.18 -5.99
C GLU A 76 16.09 -13.08 -5.35
N GLU A 77 17.36 -12.98 -5.74
CA GLU A 77 18.27 -11.93 -5.30
C GLU A 77 17.74 -10.54 -5.67
N ARG A 78 17.43 -10.33 -6.96
CA ARG A 78 17.00 -9.01 -7.45
C ARG A 78 15.65 -8.57 -6.87
N LEU A 79 14.67 -9.47 -6.74
CA LEU A 79 13.39 -9.11 -6.13
C LEU A 79 13.48 -8.92 -4.62
N THR A 80 14.42 -9.59 -3.94
CA THR A 80 14.73 -9.30 -2.54
C THR A 80 15.30 -7.88 -2.42
N ALA A 81 16.27 -7.51 -3.26
CA ALA A 81 16.84 -6.17 -3.26
C ALA A 81 15.79 -5.08 -3.53
N VAL A 82 14.93 -5.26 -4.54
CA VAL A 82 13.82 -4.33 -4.83
C VAL A 82 12.86 -4.22 -3.66
N ARG A 83 12.49 -5.35 -3.03
CA ARG A 83 11.61 -5.35 -1.85
C ARG A 83 12.23 -4.55 -0.71
N ASP A 84 13.50 -4.77 -0.42
CA ASP A 84 14.19 -4.15 0.72
C ASP A 84 14.39 -2.65 0.50
N GLU A 85 14.75 -2.24 -0.70
CA GLU A 85 14.81 -0.83 -1.09
C GLU A 85 13.44 -0.16 -0.99
N CYS A 86 12.39 -0.80 -1.51
CA CYS A 86 11.03 -0.27 -1.41
C CYS A 86 10.52 -0.20 0.04
N ALA A 87 10.92 -1.14 0.91
CA ALA A 87 10.61 -1.10 2.34
C ALA A 87 11.30 0.11 3.02
N GLN A 88 12.57 0.34 2.70
CA GLN A 88 13.29 1.51 3.19
C GLN A 88 12.65 2.82 2.70
N LEU A 89 12.34 2.92 1.41
CA LEU A 89 11.69 4.08 0.81
C LEU A 89 10.31 4.35 1.42
N THR A 90 9.51 3.31 1.66
CA THR A 90 8.22 3.45 2.35
C THR A 90 8.40 4.15 3.71
N GLY A 91 9.35 3.69 4.53
CA GLY A 91 9.64 4.30 5.82
C GLY A 91 10.14 5.75 5.71
N ALA A 92 11.08 6.01 4.80
CA ALA A 92 11.66 7.33 4.60
C ALA A 92 10.64 8.35 4.08
N LEU A 93 9.86 7.99 3.06
CA LEU A 93 8.84 8.86 2.45
C LEU A 93 7.70 9.14 3.44
N SER A 94 7.25 8.13 4.19
CA SER A 94 6.27 8.32 5.27
C SER A 94 6.79 9.26 6.37
N LYS A 95 8.08 9.21 6.69
CA LYS A 95 8.69 10.11 7.67
C LYS A 95 8.68 11.56 7.18
N VAL A 96 9.08 11.80 5.93
CA VAL A 96 9.04 13.15 5.33
C VAL A 96 7.61 13.68 5.27
N ALA A 97 6.64 12.84 4.89
CA ALA A 97 5.23 13.22 4.89
C ALA A 97 4.75 13.71 6.27
N LYS A 98 5.17 13.04 7.34
CA LYS A 98 4.87 13.46 8.72
C LYS A 98 5.54 14.77 9.10
N GLU A 99 6.83 14.91 8.80
CA GLU A 99 7.60 16.13 9.10
C GLU A 99 7.05 17.37 8.37
N LEU A 100 6.51 17.19 7.17
CA LEU A 100 5.88 18.25 6.36
C LEU A 100 4.38 18.43 6.66
N GLY A 101 3.83 17.69 7.62
CA GLY A 101 2.42 17.82 8.02
C GLY A 101 1.41 17.27 7.00
N GLU A 102 1.84 16.53 5.98
CA GLU A 102 0.94 15.93 5.00
C GLU A 102 0.02 14.86 5.61
N THR A 103 0.41 14.31 6.77
CA THR A 103 -0.37 13.36 7.56
C THR A 103 -1.22 14.03 8.65
N ASP A 104 -1.05 15.33 8.90
CA ASP A 104 -1.64 16.06 10.05
C ASP A 104 -3.01 16.73 9.73
N THR A 105 -3.54 16.49 8.53
CA THR A 105 -4.84 17.03 8.08
C THR A 105 -6.06 16.46 8.81
N ALA A 106 -5.87 15.59 9.81
CA ALA A 106 -6.93 15.09 10.67
C ALA A 106 -7.35 16.04 11.81
N VAL A 107 -6.57 17.08 12.14
CA VAL A 107 -6.88 17.97 13.30
C VAL A 107 -7.60 19.27 12.90
N GLY A 108 -7.55 19.66 11.62
CA GLY A 108 -8.16 20.91 11.14
C GLY A 108 -9.70 20.92 11.05
N HIS A 109 -10.33 19.74 11.03
CA HIS A 109 -11.79 19.63 10.90
C HIS A 109 -12.53 19.46 12.24
N SER A 110 -11.80 19.38 13.37
CA SER A 110 -12.35 19.16 14.71
C SER A 110 -12.63 20.44 15.50
N PHE A 111 -12.25 21.62 14.99
CA PHE A 111 -12.46 22.90 15.69
C PHE A 111 -13.47 23.85 15.03
N GLY A 112 -14.15 23.41 13.96
CA GLY A 112 -15.25 24.15 13.34
C GLY A 112 -16.59 23.90 14.02
N GLY A 113 -16.75 24.26 15.30
CA GLY A 113 -18.01 23.98 15.98
C GLY A 113 -18.23 24.51 17.39
N ALA A 114 -17.36 25.36 17.94
CA ALA A 114 -17.71 26.12 19.14
C ALA A 114 -18.29 27.48 18.71
N ARG A 115 -19.60 27.51 18.41
CA ARG A 115 -20.34 28.76 18.23
C ARG A 115 -20.41 29.47 19.60
N PRO A 116 -20.12 30.78 19.70
CA PRO A 116 -20.24 31.49 20.97
C PRO A 116 -21.70 31.50 21.42
N ASP A 117 -21.88 31.22 22.71
CA ASP A 117 -23.11 31.30 23.47
C ASP A 117 -23.74 32.70 23.29
N GLY A 118 -24.71 32.77 22.39
CA GLY A 118 -25.53 33.95 22.16
C GLY A 118 -26.74 33.88 23.07
N GLY A 119 -26.60 34.45 24.27
CA GLY A 119 -27.71 34.61 25.20
C GLY A 119 -28.86 35.41 24.61
N ASN A 120 -30.08 35.08 25.04
CA ASN A 120 -31.18 36.03 24.97
C ASN A 120 -32.10 35.87 26.18
N ARG A 121 -32.39 37.03 26.78
CA ARG A 121 -33.45 37.27 27.76
C ARG A 121 -34.74 37.60 27.00
#